data_AF-A0A564HVV1-F1
#
_entry.id   AF-A0A564HVV1-F1
#
_cell.length_a   1.000
_cell.length_b   1.000
_cell.length_c   1.000
_cell.angle_alpha   90.00
_cell.angle_beta   90.00
_cell.angle_gamma   90.00
#
_symmetry.space_group_name_H-M   'P 1'
#
loop_
_entity.id
_entity.type
_entity.pdbx_description
1 polymer ?
#
loop_
_entity_poly.entity_id
_entity_poly.type
_entity_poly.pdbx_seq_one_letter_code
_entity_poly.pdbx_strand_id
1 'polypeptide(L)'
;MADNEKLGSTSPQVLLKNAINLDKLVNDRESESLPDRFAVLRRTWYGMEKSFSRFIDYITGRGEQAVAAIGWQELGDWAIGLTVQNRNQIVGYNGSWYKYLGELEHVITGDSPENDGGVWSAENPTGKWSNIGDAALRSNLGSSDGDPIVAPEKVRLATVDDDSDFPLNAVLADVLSDVNPRMWKDYVVKGATKDEDDWSEAIQKAINYAHKKNKKFVNNESYGISKPIELPFPITIEFLNKCGSWYALPGFEGDMVKSKGAPEGDYMSLISPASESNGIFIRNMTLFGGWISDELTPSYTGVRDGLRLFGVQNDLDNIKVLNVRGKGYNLGGRSSTSVKGMAPSDYSRLRADWCGEEAFIFGGSSDSHADRIKVRDAGQLSNATYKAIRIGQGGTLRADKFHVWNSSTAKWICPYISRRIFSLTVAIISCV
;
A
#
# COMPACT_ATOMS: atom_id res chain seq x y z
N MET A 1 70.80 27.73 -21.68
CA MET A 1 70.21 27.79 -23.04
C MET A 1 70.37 26.41 -23.63
N ALA A 2 69.28 25.76 -24.04
CA ALA A 2 69.36 24.44 -24.67
C ALA A 2 69.79 24.62 -26.13
N ASP A 3 70.81 23.88 -26.56
CA ASP A 3 71.30 23.86 -27.94
C ASP A 3 70.22 23.32 -28.89
N ASN A 4 69.40 24.22 -29.42
CA ASN A 4 68.46 23.92 -30.50
C ASN A 4 69.23 23.95 -31.83
N GLU A 5 70.07 22.95 -32.04
CA GLU A 5 70.79 22.77 -33.31
C GLU A 5 69.82 22.63 -34.50
N LYS A 6 70.25 23.14 -35.66
CA LYS A 6 69.44 23.19 -36.89
C LYS A 6 68.96 21.81 -37.33
N LEU A 7 67.87 21.79 -38.10
CA LEU A 7 67.38 20.57 -38.75
C LEU A 7 68.49 19.95 -39.61
N GLY A 8 68.65 18.62 -39.56
CA GLY A 8 69.71 17.92 -40.29
C GLY A 8 71.09 17.88 -39.60
N SER A 9 71.20 18.26 -38.32
CA SER A 9 72.45 18.05 -37.56
C SER A 9 72.84 16.58 -37.51
N THR A 10 74.12 16.30 -37.80
CA THR A 10 74.76 14.99 -37.69
C THR A 10 75.46 14.79 -36.34
N SER A 11 75.27 15.71 -35.39
CA SER A 11 75.81 15.62 -34.04
C SER A 11 75.25 14.37 -33.32
N PRO A 12 76.10 13.49 -32.75
CA PRO A 12 75.63 12.28 -32.05
C PRO A 12 74.62 12.57 -30.94
N GLN A 13 74.80 13.67 -30.20
CA GLN A 13 73.88 14.08 -29.14
C GLN A 13 72.48 14.43 -29.69
N VAL A 14 72.43 15.09 -30.85
CA VAL A 14 71.17 15.47 -31.50
C VAL A 14 70.48 14.28 -32.14
N LEU A 15 71.23 13.35 -32.72
CA LEU A 15 70.69 12.10 -33.25
C LEU A 15 70.07 11.25 -32.12
N LEU A 16 70.74 11.12 -30.97
CA LEU A 16 70.20 10.43 -29.81
C LEU A 16 68.91 11.09 -29.29
N LYS A 17 68.89 12.43 -29.19
CA LYS A 17 67.70 13.18 -28.76
C LYS A 17 66.53 13.00 -29.74
N ASN A 18 66.80 12.96 -31.05
CA ASN A 18 65.79 12.67 -32.07
C ASN A 18 65.23 11.26 -31.91
N ALA A 19 66.09 10.26 -31.71
CA ALA A 19 65.69 8.88 -31.54
C ALA A 19 64.80 8.69 -30.30
N ILE A 20 65.17 9.28 -29.15
CA ILE A 20 64.37 9.25 -27.92
C ILE A 20 63.00 9.92 -28.13
N ASN A 21 62.96 11.05 -28.82
CA ASN A 21 61.70 11.74 -29.08
C ASN A 21 60.80 10.95 -30.04
N LEU A 22 61.37 10.29 -31.06
CA LEU A 22 60.62 9.44 -31.97
C LEU A 22 60.09 8.18 -31.27
N ASP A 23 60.91 7.54 -30.43
CA ASP A 23 60.51 6.39 -29.62
C ASP A 23 59.29 6.74 -28.75
N LYS A 24 59.32 7.88 -28.07
CA LYS A 24 58.18 8.38 -27.29
C LYS A 24 56.96 8.69 -28.16
N LEU A 25 57.14 9.31 -29.34
CA LEU A 25 56.01 9.64 -30.21
C LEU A 25 55.31 8.39 -30.78
N VAL A 26 56.03 7.30 -30.99
CA VAL A 26 55.50 6.06 -31.58
C VAL A 26 55.00 5.08 -30.52
N ASN A 27 55.75 4.91 -29.42
CA ASN A 27 55.50 3.83 -28.45
C ASN A 27 54.78 4.29 -27.18
N ASP A 28 54.65 5.59 -26.90
CA ASP A 28 53.87 6.08 -25.76
C ASP A 28 52.38 5.79 -25.96
N ARG A 29 51.75 5.22 -24.93
CA ARG A 29 50.34 4.82 -24.89
C ARG A 29 49.50 5.64 -23.92
N GLU A 30 50.08 6.66 -23.30
CA GLU A 30 49.39 7.45 -22.29
C GLU A 30 49.13 8.88 -22.78
N SER A 31 50.12 9.52 -23.41
CA SER A 31 50.01 10.91 -23.86
C SER A 31 49.48 10.99 -25.29
N GLU A 32 48.45 11.80 -25.56
CA GLU A 32 47.95 12.04 -26.93
C GLU A 32 48.86 13.01 -27.74
N SER A 33 49.70 13.78 -27.06
CA SER A 33 50.65 14.69 -27.69
C SER A 33 51.89 14.90 -26.82
N LEU A 34 53.06 14.98 -27.46
CA LEU A 34 54.34 15.23 -26.79
C LEU A 34 55.14 16.30 -27.54
N PRO A 35 55.95 17.12 -26.85
CA PRO A 35 56.82 18.08 -27.49
C PRO A 35 57.94 17.39 -28.26
N ASP A 36 58.18 17.83 -29.50
CA ASP A 36 59.36 17.44 -30.25
C ASP A 36 60.63 18.12 -29.72
N ARG A 37 61.77 17.88 -30.38
CA ARG A 37 63.06 18.43 -29.93
C ARG A 37 63.10 19.96 -29.90
N PHE A 38 62.20 20.61 -30.65
CA PHE A 38 62.05 22.07 -30.74
C PHE A 38 60.92 22.58 -29.83
N ALA A 39 60.43 21.74 -28.91
CA ALA A 39 59.30 22.00 -28.03
C ALA A 39 57.96 22.23 -28.77
N VAL A 40 57.84 21.78 -30.03
CA VAL A 40 56.57 21.84 -30.76
C VAL A 40 55.76 20.58 -30.45
N LEU A 41 54.54 20.75 -29.94
CA LEU A 41 53.65 19.63 -29.66
C LEU A 41 53.28 18.89 -30.94
N ARG A 42 53.59 17.59 -30.97
CA ARG A 42 53.20 16.66 -32.03
C ARG A 42 52.28 15.59 -31.43
N ARG A 43 51.31 15.13 -32.22
CA ARG A 43 50.46 14.00 -31.81
C ARG A 43 51.30 12.72 -31.79
N THR A 44 51.12 11.93 -30.73
CA THR A 44 51.67 10.58 -30.66
C THR A 44 50.85 9.64 -31.56
N TRP A 45 51.37 8.45 -31.83
CA TRP A 45 50.61 7.39 -32.51
C TRP A 45 49.33 7.05 -31.74
N TYR A 46 49.42 6.92 -30.42
CA TYR A 46 48.28 6.73 -29.53
C TYR A 46 47.23 7.86 -29.63
N GLY A 47 47.67 9.13 -29.69
CA GLY A 47 46.77 10.26 -29.88
C GLY A 47 46.05 10.25 -31.23
N MET A 48 46.70 9.76 -32.28
CA MET A 48 46.08 9.55 -33.59
C MET A 48 45.06 8.41 -33.56
N GLU A 49 45.38 7.28 -32.91
CA GLU A 49 44.44 6.17 -32.70
C GLU A 49 43.21 6.61 -31.91
N LYS A 50 43.40 7.33 -30.79
CA LYS A 50 42.28 7.88 -29.99
C LYS A 50 41.41 8.83 -30.78
N SER A 51 42.02 9.68 -31.62
CA SER A 51 41.25 10.61 -32.47
C SER A 51 40.46 9.86 -33.53
N PHE A 52 41.02 8.79 -34.09
CA PHE A 52 40.33 7.94 -35.04
C PHE A 52 39.18 7.17 -34.39
N SER A 53 39.38 6.57 -33.21
CA SER A 53 38.30 5.93 -32.45
C SER A 53 37.17 6.91 -32.14
N ARG A 54 37.48 8.10 -31.62
CA ARG A 54 36.48 9.15 -31.35
C ARG A 54 35.74 9.58 -32.62
N PHE A 55 36.41 9.59 -33.77
CA PHE A 55 35.78 9.91 -35.06
C PHE A 55 34.80 8.81 -35.49
N ILE A 56 35.17 7.53 -35.35
CA ILE A 56 34.27 6.40 -35.63
C ILE A 56 33.05 6.44 -34.71
N ASP A 57 33.25 6.68 -33.41
CA ASP A 57 32.16 6.81 -32.44
C ASP A 57 31.22 7.97 -32.80
N TYR A 58 31.79 9.11 -33.20
CA TYR A 58 31.03 10.28 -33.64
C TYR A 58 30.19 10.02 -34.90
N ILE A 59 30.74 9.33 -35.89
CA ILE A 59 30.01 8.98 -37.12
C ILE A 59 28.90 7.97 -36.82
N THR A 60 29.16 6.97 -35.96
CA THR A 60 28.17 5.95 -35.59
C THR A 60 27.02 6.57 -34.82
N GLY A 61 27.31 7.36 -33.79
CA GLY A 61 26.28 8.04 -32.99
C GLY A 61 25.46 9.05 -33.81
N ARG A 62 26.07 9.75 -34.78
CA ARG A 62 25.32 10.61 -35.70
C ARG A 62 24.55 9.85 -36.75
N GLY A 63 25.00 8.68 -37.19
CA GLY A 63 24.24 7.80 -38.08
C GLY A 63 22.92 7.38 -37.43
N GLU A 64 22.96 6.97 -36.16
CA GLU A 64 21.77 6.61 -35.40
C GLU A 64 20.83 7.82 -35.17
N GLN A 65 21.39 9.00 -34.87
CA GLN A 65 20.59 10.23 -34.74
C GLN A 65 20.00 10.71 -36.07
N ALA A 66 20.71 10.56 -37.19
CA ALA A 66 20.22 10.92 -38.51
C ALA A 66 19.09 9.99 -38.96
N VAL A 67 19.19 8.68 -38.66
CA VAL A 67 18.10 7.71 -38.87
C VAL A 67 16.89 8.05 -38.00
N ALA A 68 17.10 8.47 -36.75
CA ALA A 68 16.02 8.93 -35.88
C ALA A 68 15.34 10.23 -36.39
N ALA A 69 16.06 11.09 -37.12
CA ALA A 69 15.54 12.34 -37.68
C ALA A 69 14.72 12.17 -38.98
N ILE A 70 14.81 11.02 -39.65
CA ILE A 70 14.16 10.77 -40.95
C ILE A 70 12.69 10.29 -40.78
N GLY A 71 12.23 10.06 -39.55
CA GLY A 71 10.89 9.52 -39.28
C GLY A 71 10.79 8.02 -39.58
N TRP A 72 9.67 7.43 -39.21
CA TRP A 72 9.40 6.01 -39.45
C TRP A 72 8.96 5.77 -40.90
N GLN A 73 9.52 4.73 -41.53
CA GLN A 73 9.08 4.26 -42.83
C GLN A 73 8.08 3.12 -42.64
N GLU A 74 6.83 3.36 -43.03
CA GLU A 74 5.78 2.34 -42.97
C GLU A 74 5.98 1.30 -44.09
N LEU A 75 6.12 0.03 -43.71
CA LEU A 75 6.12 -1.09 -44.66
C LEU A 75 4.70 -1.59 -44.99
N GLY A 76 3.72 -1.20 -44.16
CA GLY A 76 2.33 -1.64 -44.27
C GLY A 76 1.93 -2.62 -43.15
N ASP A 77 0.81 -3.30 -43.36
CA ASP A 77 0.28 -4.29 -42.43
C ASP A 77 1.13 -5.57 -42.41
N TRP A 78 1.10 -6.25 -41.27
CA TRP A 78 1.86 -7.47 -41.00
C TRP A 78 1.51 -8.57 -42.00
N ALA A 79 2.52 -9.10 -42.67
CA ALA A 79 2.38 -10.22 -43.59
C ALA A 79 3.64 -11.11 -43.54
N ILE A 80 3.44 -12.43 -43.58
CA ILE A 80 4.52 -13.39 -43.73
C ILE A 80 5.19 -13.16 -45.10
N GLY A 81 6.52 -13.07 -45.11
CA GLY A 81 7.32 -12.76 -46.30
C GLY A 81 7.61 -11.28 -46.52
N LEU A 82 7.10 -10.38 -45.67
CA LEU A 82 7.50 -8.97 -45.67
C LEU A 82 8.92 -8.82 -45.13
N THR A 83 9.74 -8.00 -45.78
CA THR A 83 11.17 -7.87 -45.42
C THR A 83 11.47 -6.53 -44.77
N VAL A 84 12.02 -6.56 -43.56
CA VAL A 84 12.57 -5.41 -42.84
C VAL A 84 14.04 -5.28 -43.17
N GLN A 85 14.39 -4.23 -43.90
CA GLN A 85 15.73 -3.96 -44.41
C GLN A 85 16.46 -2.92 -43.57
N ASN A 86 15.71 -1.95 -43.02
CA ASN A 86 16.28 -0.80 -42.32
C ASN A 86 15.71 -0.67 -40.90
N ARG A 87 16.50 -0.07 -40.00
CA ARG A 87 16.14 0.09 -38.58
C ARG A 87 14.98 1.08 -38.35
N ASN A 88 14.73 1.99 -39.30
CA ASN A 88 13.62 2.95 -39.25
C ASN A 88 12.33 2.43 -39.90
N GLN A 89 12.26 1.16 -40.30
CA GLN A 89 11.06 0.56 -40.87
C GLN A 89 10.14 0.01 -39.78
N ILE A 90 8.83 0.19 -39.98
CA ILE A 90 7.79 -0.20 -39.03
C ILE A 90 6.70 -1.00 -39.73
N VAL A 91 6.14 -1.96 -39.01
CA VAL A 91 5.11 -2.89 -39.52
C VAL A 91 3.87 -2.77 -38.62
N GLY A 92 2.70 -2.67 -39.25
CA GLY A 92 1.42 -2.51 -38.57
C GLY A 92 0.83 -3.86 -38.20
N TYR A 93 0.54 -4.10 -36.93
CA TYR A 93 -0.16 -5.30 -36.48
C TYR A 93 -1.25 -4.93 -35.48
N ASN A 94 -2.49 -5.32 -35.76
CA ASN A 94 -3.65 -5.13 -34.88
C ASN A 94 -3.83 -3.69 -34.35
N GLY A 95 -3.66 -2.68 -35.24
CA GLY A 95 -3.79 -1.27 -34.91
C GLY A 95 -2.61 -0.66 -34.14
N SER A 96 -1.53 -1.41 -33.97
CA SER A 96 -0.28 -0.96 -33.36
C SER A 96 0.89 -1.04 -34.34
N TRP A 97 1.89 -0.18 -34.15
CA TRP A 97 3.10 -0.17 -34.94
C TRP A 97 4.27 -0.81 -34.20
N TYR A 98 5.01 -1.68 -34.88
CA TYR A 98 6.14 -2.41 -34.33
C TYR A 98 7.42 -2.15 -35.13
N LYS A 99 8.55 -1.98 -34.43
CA LYS A 99 9.90 -1.94 -35.00
C LYS A 99 10.66 -3.22 -34.69
N TYR A 100 11.56 -3.63 -35.60
CA TYR A 100 12.40 -4.80 -35.41
C TYR A 100 13.75 -4.45 -34.74
N LEU A 101 14.08 -5.19 -33.69
CA LEU A 101 15.27 -5.03 -32.85
C LEU A 101 16.38 -6.06 -33.14
N GLY A 102 16.09 -7.08 -33.96
CA GLY A 102 17.05 -8.15 -34.30
C GLY A 102 18.09 -7.75 -35.35
N GLU A 103 18.72 -8.74 -35.97
CA GLU A 103 19.69 -8.54 -37.05
C GLU A 103 18.98 -8.28 -38.38
N LEU A 104 19.38 -7.23 -39.12
CA LEU A 104 18.83 -6.89 -40.43
C LEU A 104 19.73 -7.49 -41.52
N GLU A 105 19.23 -7.95 -42.66
CA GLU A 105 17.87 -7.96 -43.19
C GLU A 105 17.00 -9.10 -42.60
N HIS A 106 15.76 -8.81 -42.20
CA HIS A 106 14.86 -9.79 -41.57
C HIS A 106 13.59 -10.01 -42.39
N VAL A 107 13.25 -11.27 -42.68
CA VAL A 107 12.01 -11.64 -43.36
C VAL A 107 11.02 -12.16 -42.31
N ILE A 108 9.81 -11.60 -42.28
CA ILE A 108 8.78 -12.04 -41.34
C ILE A 108 8.37 -13.47 -41.67
N THR A 109 8.49 -14.35 -40.68
CA THR A 109 8.16 -15.79 -40.78
C THR A 109 6.95 -16.19 -39.93
N GLY A 110 6.67 -15.44 -38.85
CA GLY A 110 5.51 -15.65 -38.00
C GLY A 110 4.27 -14.85 -38.41
N ASP A 111 3.09 -15.34 -38.03
CA ASP A 111 1.80 -14.69 -38.23
C ASP A 111 1.52 -13.54 -37.24
N SER A 112 2.36 -13.38 -36.21
CA SER A 112 2.34 -12.26 -35.27
C SER A 112 3.75 -11.88 -34.78
N PRO A 113 3.93 -10.68 -34.20
CA PRO A 113 5.19 -10.29 -33.55
C PRO A 113 5.66 -11.27 -32.46
N GLU A 114 4.72 -11.87 -31.73
CA GLU A 114 4.98 -12.88 -30.71
C GLU A 114 5.57 -14.15 -31.33
N ASN A 115 5.03 -14.58 -32.48
CA ASN A 115 5.44 -15.79 -33.18
C ASN A 115 6.66 -15.57 -34.09
N ASP A 116 7.03 -14.33 -34.38
CA ASP A 116 8.20 -13.94 -35.18
C ASP A 116 9.36 -13.40 -34.32
N GLY A 117 9.69 -14.11 -33.23
CA GLY A 117 10.82 -13.78 -32.35
C GLY A 117 10.44 -13.00 -31.08
N GLY A 118 9.15 -12.81 -30.81
CA GLY A 118 8.65 -12.28 -29.55
C GLY A 118 8.63 -10.75 -29.48
N VAL A 119 7.69 -10.20 -28.72
CA VAL A 119 7.65 -8.78 -28.36
C VAL A 119 8.52 -8.55 -27.13
N TRP A 120 9.38 -7.53 -27.21
CA TRP A 120 10.24 -7.10 -26.12
C TRP A 120 9.40 -6.52 -24.97
N SER A 121 9.61 -7.04 -23.77
CA SER A 121 9.10 -6.50 -22.50
C SER A 121 10.15 -6.68 -21.41
N ALA A 122 9.90 -6.17 -20.20
CA ALA A 122 10.81 -6.40 -19.07
C ALA A 122 10.91 -7.90 -18.70
N GLU A 123 9.83 -8.64 -18.91
CA GLU A 123 9.69 -10.08 -18.68
C GLU A 123 10.23 -10.90 -19.87
N ASN A 124 10.24 -10.32 -21.08
CA ASN A 124 10.82 -10.92 -22.28
C ASN A 124 11.91 -10.03 -22.90
N PRO A 125 13.09 -9.93 -22.29
CA PRO A 125 14.17 -9.05 -22.77
C PRO A 125 14.78 -9.52 -24.10
N THR A 126 14.49 -10.75 -24.52
CA THR A 126 14.98 -11.35 -25.76
C THR A 126 14.07 -11.09 -26.97
N GLY A 127 12.91 -10.45 -26.77
CA GLY A 127 11.96 -10.14 -27.83
C GLY A 127 12.58 -9.32 -28.95
N LYS A 128 12.30 -9.70 -30.20
CA LYS A 128 12.84 -9.07 -31.42
C LYS A 128 11.96 -7.95 -31.96
N TRP A 129 10.74 -7.79 -31.46
CA TRP A 129 9.82 -6.73 -31.87
C TRP A 129 9.53 -5.75 -30.74
N SER A 130 9.42 -4.46 -31.04
CA SER A 130 9.10 -3.43 -30.03
C SER A 130 8.00 -2.53 -30.55
N ASN A 131 6.95 -2.36 -29.74
CA ASN A 131 5.85 -1.46 -30.07
C ASN A 131 6.30 0.01 -29.89
N ILE A 132 5.97 0.87 -30.85
CA ILE A 132 6.46 2.26 -30.94
C ILE A 132 5.36 3.32 -30.78
N GLY A 133 4.09 2.93 -30.56
CA GLY A 133 2.95 3.85 -30.61
C GLY A 133 2.34 4.29 -29.27
N ASP A 134 1.56 5.39 -29.32
CA ASP A 134 0.65 5.90 -28.27
C ASP A 134 -0.38 4.83 -27.82
N ALA A 135 -0.76 3.91 -28.71
CA ALA A 135 -1.66 2.80 -28.40
C ALA A 135 -1.05 1.82 -27.37
N ALA A 136 0.26 1.55 -27.39
CA ALA A 136 0.91 0.76 -26.35
C ALA A 136 1.00 1.53 -25.04
N LEU A 137 1.30 2.83 -25.07
CA LEU A 137 1.32 3.64 -23.86
C LEU A 137 -0.09 3.74 -23.23
N ARG A 138 -1.15 3.94 -24.03
CA ARG A 138 -2.55 3.98 -23.56
C ARG A 138 -3.09 2.63 -23.13
N SER A 139 -2.75 1.56 -23.86
CA SER A 139 -3.08 0.19 -23.48
C SER A 139 -2.42 -0.17 -22.15
N ASN A 140 -1.14 0.19 -21.99
CA ASN A 140 -0.42 -0.06 -20.75
C ASN A 140 -0.98 0.82 -19.60
N LEU A 141 -1.27 2.10 -19.85
CA LEU A 141 -1.91 3.01 -18.86
C LEU A 141 -3.34 2.57 -18.45
N GLY A 142 -4.09 1.93 -19.35
CA GLY A 142 -5.45 1.45 -19.11
C GLY A 142 -5.56 0.02 -18.58
N SER A 143 -4.45 -0.72 -18.53
CA SER A 143 -4.38 -2.10 -18.05
C SER A 143 -4.09 -2.20 -16.55
N SER A 144 -4.27 -3.39 -15.96
CA SER A 144 -3.77 -3.70 -14.61
C SER A 144 -2.24 -3.57 -14.49
N ASP A 145 -1.53 -3.55 -15.62
CA ASP A 145 -0.08 -3.38 -15.72
C ASP A 145 0.32 -1.89 -15.91
N GLY A 146 -0.60 -0.95 -15.67
CA GLY A 146 -0.33 0.50 -15.68
C GLY A 146 0.34 1.04 -14.42
N ASP A 147 0.33 0.25 -13.34
CA ASP A 147 0.95 0.57 -12.05
C ASP A 147 2.47 0.84 -12.11
N PRO A 148 3.29 0.19 -12.96
CA PRO A 148 4.70 0.52 -13.13
C PRO A 148 4.95 1.84 -13.87
N ILE A 149 3.98 2.33 -14.66
CA ILE A 149 4.12 3.51 -15.54
C ILE A 149 3.74 4.80 -14.81
N VAL A 150 2.69 4.76 -13.97
CA VAL A 150 2.30 5.87 -13.09
C VAL A 150 2.15 5.33 -11.66
N ALA A 151 3.23 4.79 -11.11
CA ALA A 151 3.22 4.36 -9.72
C ALA A 151 3.04 5.61 -8.84
N PRO A 152 2.01 5.71 -7.98
CA PRO A 152 1.85 6.85 -7.08
C PRO A 152 3.11 7.09 -6.22
N GLU A 153 3.86 6.01 -5.98
CA GLU A 153 5.17 5.92 -5.31
C GLU A 153 6.37 6.46 -6.10
N LYS A 154 6.26 6.57 -7.43
CA LYS A 154 7.30 7.08 -8.34
C LYS A 154 6.96 8.46 -8.92
N VAL A 155 5.71 8.90 -8.82
CA VAL A 155 5.29 10.26 -9.19
C VAL A 155 5.74 11.24 -8.12
N ARG A 156 6.83 11.97 -8.42
CA ARG A 156 7.31 13.08 -7.61
C ARG A 156 6.57 14.35 -8.00
N LEU A 157 6.10 15.08 -7.01
CA LEU A 157 5.58 16.43 -7.23
C LEU A 157 6.78 17.35 -7.48
N ALA A 158 6.80 18.03 -8.62
CA ALA A 158 7.71 19.14 -8.84
C ALA A 158 7.10 20.37 -8.15
N THR A 159 7.59 20.72 -6.97
CA THR A 159 7.23 21.98 -6.31
C THR A 159 7.99 23.10 -7.04
N VAL A 160 7.26 24.11 -7.51
CA VAL A 160 7.84 25.26 -8.26
C VAL A 160 8.14 26.45 -7.31
N ASP A 161 7.70 26.39 -6.05
CA ASP A 161 7.94 27.44 -5.07
C ASP A 161 8.73 26.93 -3.86
N ASP A 162 9.83 27.62 -3.54
CA ASP A 162 10.71 27.37 -2.38
C ASP A 162 10.02 27.61 -1.01
N ASP A 163 8.79 28.14 -1.01
CA ASP A 163 7.97 28.40 0.18
C ASP A 163 6.88 27.34 0.43
N SER A 164 6.87 26.23 -0.32
CA SER A 164 5.91 25.15 -0.06
C SER A 164 6.41 24.25 1.08
N ASP A 165 5.56 23.99 2.09
CA ASP A 165 5.81 23.11 3.25
C ASP A 165 6.09 21.63 2.89
N PHE A 166 6.26 21.31 1.60
CA PHE A 166 6.43 19.95 1.11
C PHE A 166 7.91 19.63 0.91
N PRO A 167 8.43 18.52 1.48
CA PRO A 167 9.82 18.15 1.28
C PRO A 167 10.09 17.82 -0.18
N LEU A 168 11.21 18.34 -0.70
CA LEU A 168 11.74 17.99 -2.01
C LEU A 168 11.83 16.45 -2.10
N ASN A 169 11.17 15.85 -3.10
CA ASN A 169 10.96 14.40 -3.29
C ASN A 169 9.72 13.77 -2.61
N ALA A 170 8.76 14.56 -2.14
CA ALA A 170 7.46 14.03 -1.73
C ALA A 170 6.78 13.27 -2.89
N VAL A 171 6.29 12.10 -2.55
CA VAL A 171 5.56 11.20 -3.42
C VAL A 171 4.07 11.55 -3.34
N LEU A 172 3.28 11.37 -4.40
CA LEU A 172 1.83 11.68 -4.39
C LEU A 172 1.09 11.01 -3.21
N ALA A 173 1.48 9.78 -2.85
CA ALA A 173 0.97 9.06 -1.68
C ALA A 173 1.33 9.72 -0.32
N ASP A 174 2.44 10.46 -0.23
CA ASP A 174 2.80 11.24 0.94
C ASP A 174 1.96 12.54 1.05
N VAL A 175 1.41 13.05 -0.07
CA VAL A 175 0.56 14.26 -0.11
C VAL A 175 -0.93 13.98 0.05
N LEU A 176 -1.39 12.77 -0.27
CA LEU A 176 -2.72 12.32 0.15
C LEU A 176 -2.76 12.27 1.68
N SER A 177 -3.41 13.25 2.30
CA SER A 177 -3.54 13.39 3.76
C SER A 177 -4.20 12.17 4.42
N ASP A 178 -5.01 11.44 3.65
CA ASP A 178 -5.86 10.36 4.10
C ASP A 178 -5.54 9.05 3.37
N VAL A 179 -5.37 7.98 4.13
CA VAL A 179 -5.03 6.63 3.62
C VAL A 179 -6.32 5.80 3.49
N ASN A 180 -6.60 5.24 2.32
CA ASN A 180 -7.80 4.44 2.03
C ASN A 180 -7.43 3.01 1.58
N PRO A 181 -8.18 1.96 1.99
CA PRO A 181 -8.02 0.58 1.50
C PRO A 181 -7.87 0.41 -0.01
N ARG A 182 -8.50 1.25 -0.83
CA ARG A 182 -8.42 1.17 -2.31
C ARG A 182 -7.00 1.30 -2.87
N MET A 183 -6.08 1.93 -2.14
CA MET A 183 -4.66 1.98 -2.52
C MET A 183 -4.01 0.58 -2.52
N TRP A 184 -4.63 -0.41 -1.87
CA TRP A 184 -4.19 -1.82 -1.81
C TRP A 184 -5.23 -2.75 -2.44
N LYS A 185 -5.97 -2.30 -3.46
CA LYS A 185 -7.01 -3.09 -4.15
C LYS A 185 -6.51 -4.44 -4.68
N ASP A 186 -5.21 -4.57 -4.99
CA ASP A 186 -4.63 -5.80 -5.56
C ASP A 186 -4.46 -6.90 -4.51
N TYR A 187 -4.59 -6.57 -3.22
CA TYR A 187 -4.64 -7.53 -2.12
C TYR A 187 -6.05 -8.05 -1.83
N VAL A 188 -7.07 -7.57 -2.57
CA VAL A 188 -8.46 -8.01 -2.40
C VAL A 188 -8.63 -9.39 -3.01
N VAL A 189 -9.06 -10.36 -2.20
CA VAL A 189 -9.40 -11.70 -2.70
C VAL A 189 -10.81 -11.64 -3.28
N LYS A 190 -10.94 -11.93 -4.57
CA LYS A 190 -12.22 -11.83 -5.28
C LYS A 190 -13.14 -12.99 -4.95
N GLY A 191 -14.36 -12.66 -4.53
CA GLY A 191 -15.45 -13.62 -4.33
C GLY A 191 -16.15 -13.98 -5.65
N ALA A 192 -17.26 -14.73 -5.58
CA ALA A 192 -18.07 -14.97 -6.78
C ALA A 192 -18.84 -13.71 -7.20
N THR A 193 -19.13 -12.83 -6.24
CA THR A 193 -19.67 -11.49 -6.47
C THR A 193 -18.84 -10.43 -5.76
N LYS A 194 -19.02 -9.16 -6.16
CA LYS A 194 -18.34 -8.01 -5.54
C LYS A 194 -18.62 -7.90 -4.03
N ASP A 195 -19.82 -8.30 -3.60
CA ASP A 195 -20.21 -8.24 -2.18
C ASP A 195 -19.55 -9.36 -1.35
N GLU A 196 -18.98 -10.37 -2.02
CA GLU A 196 -18.19 -11.44 -1.42
C GLU A 196 -16.67 -11.20 -1.51
N ASP A 197 -16.25 -10.05 -2.06
CA ASP A 197 -14.84 -9.67 -2.08
C ASP A 197 -14.31 -9.52 -0.64
N ASP A 198 -13.19 -10.17 -0.36
CA ASP A 198 -12.51 -10.07 0.93
C ASP A 198 -11.43 -8.99 0.89
N TRP A 199 -11.70 -7.91 1.61
CA TRP A 199 -10.84 -6.74 1.73
C TRP A 199 -9.92 -6.78 2.95
N SER A 200 -9.91 -7.88 3.73
CA SER A 200 -9.21 -7.92 5.02
C SER A 200 -7.73 -7.55 4.91
N GLU A 201 -7.02 -8.13 3.93
CA GLU A 201 -5.59 -7.87 3.73
C GLU A 201 -5.34 -6.43 3.26
N ALA A 202 -6.16 -5.92 2.34
CA ALA A 202 -6.07 -4.54 1.85
C ALA A 202 -6.28 -3.51 2.98
N ILE A 203 -7.29 -3.74 3.82
CA ILE A 203 -7.58 -2.91 5.00
C ILE A 203 -6.41 -2.96 5.99
N GLN A 204 -5.90 -4.16 6.29
CA GLN A 204 -4.80 -4.33 7.23
C GLN A 204 -3.52 -3.63 6.75
N LYS A 205 -3.20 -3.70 5.45
CA LYS A 205 -2.07 -2.98 4.84
C LYS A 205 -2.25 -1.47 4.94
N ALA A 206 -3.44 -0.97 4.62
CA ALA A 206 -3.76 0.45 4.71
C ALA A 206 -3.62 0.99 6.13
N ILE A 207 -4.12 0.26 7.14
CA ILE A 207 -3.99 0.62 8.56
C ILE A 207 -2.53 0.61 9.00
N ASN A 208 -1.77 -0.43 8.64
CA ASN A 208 -0.35 -0.52 8.98
C ASN A 208 0.46 0.61 8.34
N TYR A 209 0.13 0.98 7.10
CA TYR A 209 0.75 2.11 6.41
C TYR A 209 0.40 3.44 7.08
N ALA A 210 -0.88 3.66 7.39
CA ALA A 210 -1.36 4.87 8.07
C ALA A 210 -0.63 5.05 9.41
N HIS A 211 -0.53 3.99 10.22
CA HIS A 211 0.24 4.01 11.47
C HIS A 211 1.73 4.33 11.24
N LYS A 212 2.40 3.61 10.33
CA LYS A 212 3.83 3.80 10.05
C LYS A 212 4.16 5.22 9.59
N LYS A 213 3.23 5.85 8.87
CA LYS A 213 3.39 7.21 8.33
C LYS A 213 2.77 8.30 9.21
N ASN A 214 2.24 7.94 10.38
CA ASN A 214 1.52 8.85 11.26
C ASN A 214 0.39 9.61 10.53
N LYS A 215 -0.32 8.89 9.67
CA LYS A 215 -1.46 9.38 8.89
C LYS A 215 -2.77 8.81 9.43
N LYS A 216 -3.85 9.45 9.01
CA LYS A 216 -5.21 9.01 9.28
C LYS A 216 -5.63 7.96 8.26
N PHE A 217 -6.26 6.90 8.75
CA PHE A 217 -6.99 5.97 7.90
C PHE A 217 -8.41 6.51 7.68
N VAL A 218 -8.83 6.53 6.41
CA VAL A 218 -10.13 7.03 6.00
C VAL A 218 -10.86 6.00 5.17
N ASN A 219 -12.12 5.75 5.53
CA ASN A 219 -13.02 4.89 4.77
C ASN A 219 -14.32 5.62 4.41
N ASN A 220 -14.82 5.40 3.21
CA ASN A 220 -16.09 5.94 2.71
C ASN A 220 -17.01 4.85 2.15
N GLU A 221 -16.58 3.59 2.18
CA GLU A 221 -17.23 2.46 1.51
C GLU A 221 -17.45 1.26 2.44
N SER A 222 -18.29 0.35 1.98
CA SER A 222 -18.58 -0.91 2.65
C SER A 222 -17.66 -2.01 2.14
N TYR A 223 -17.01 -2.73 3.05
CA TYR A 223 -16.06 -3.79 2.71
C TYR A 223 -16.34 -5.08 3.48
N GLY A 224 -16.29 -6.20 2.77
CA GLY A 224 -16.34 -7.54 3.36
C GLY A 224 -15.01 -7.91 4.00
N ILE A 225 -15.06 -8.49 5.20
CA ILE A 225 -13.89 -9.00 5.91
C ILE A 225 -14.09 -10.47 6.30
N SER A 226 -13.05 -11.28 6.11
CA SER A 226 -12.97 -12.68 6.55
C SER A 226 -11.88 -12.92 7.59
N LYS A 227 -11.14 -11.88 8.00
CA LYS A 227 -10.09 -11.97 9.02
C LYS A 227 -10.21 -10.81 10.01
N PRO A 228 -9.76 -10.99 11.27
CA PRO A 228 -9.72 -9.91 12.24
C PRO A 228 -8.83 -8.77 11.76
N ILE A 229 -9.32 -7.53 11.89
CA ILE A 229 -8.52 -6.34 11.64
C ILE A 229 -7.84 -5.91 12.94
N GLU A 230 -6.50 -5.98 12.95
CA GLU A 230 -5.69 -5.61 14.11
C GLU A 230 -5.24 -4.15 14.03
N LEU A 231 -5.60 -3.37 15.04
CA LEU A 231 -5.29 -1.95 15.14
C LEU A 231 -3.95 -1.74 15.84
N PRO A 232 -2.90 -1.27 15.14
CA PRO A 232 -1.70 -0.76 15.79
C PRO A 232 -2.03 0.52 16.55
N PHE A 233 -1.14 0.93 17.43
CA PHE A 233 -1.35 2.13 18.24
C PHE A 233 -0.07 2.97 18.31
N PRO A 234 -0.19 4.31 18.24
CA PRO A 234 -1.43 5.09 18.06
C PRO A 234 -1.97 5.01 16.62
N ILE A 235 -3.29 5.17 16.44
CA ILE A 235 -3.93 5.25 15.12
C ILE A 235 -5.21 6.09 15.16
N THR A 236 -5.47 6.84 14.09
CA THR A 236 -6.76 7.53 13.87
C THR A 236 -7.48 6.94 12.66
N ILE A 237 -8.74 6.56 12.86
CA ILE A 237 -9.62 5.95 11.87
C ILE A 237 -10.88 6.80 11.77
N GLU A 238 -11.22 7.25 10.57
CA GLU A 238 -12.48 7.97 10.34
C GLU A 238 -13.24 7.43 9.14
N PHE A 239 -14.54 7.23 9.35
CA PHE A 239 -15.45 6.85 8.29
C PHE A 239 -16.21 8.10 7.81
N LEU A 240 -15.96 8.53 6.58
CA LEU A 240 -16.59 9.73 6.02
C LEU A 240 -18.07 9.50 5.73
N ASN A 241 -18.84 10.58 5.83
CA ASN A 241 -20.27 10.67 5.48
C ASN A 241 -21.19 9.65 6.19
N LYS A 242 -20.71 8.95 7.22
CA LYS A 242 -21.46 7.85 7.89
C LYS A 242 -21.86 6.73 6.92
N CYS A 243 -21.15 6.57 5.80
CA CYS A 243 -21.49 5.64 4.72
C CYS A 243 -20.57 4.42 4.65
N GLY A 244 -19.42 4.43 5.32
CA GLY A 244 -18.55 3.27 5.35
C GLY A 244 -19.01 2.21 6.35
N SER A 245 -18.77 0.93 6.04
CA SER A 245 -18.97 -0.16 7.00
C SER A 245 -18.00 -1.31 6.74
N TRP A 246 -17.70 -2.09 7.76
CA TRP A 246 -17.09 -3.40 7.58
C TRP A 246 -18.10 -4.46 7.95
N TYR A 247 -18.28 -5.45 7.09
CA TYR A 247 -19.19 -6.56 7.33
C TYR A 247 -18.44 -7.88 7.28
N ALA A 248 -18.76 -8.78 8.20
CA ALA A 248 -18.22 -10.13 8.17
C ALA A 248 -18.71 -10.86 6.93
N LEU A 249 -17.82 -11.63 6.30
CA LEU A 249 -18.16 -12.57 5.23
C LEU A 249 -18.60 -13.92 5.82
N PRO A 250 -19.38 -14.72 5.06
CA PRO A 250 -19.75 -16.06 5.47
C PRO A 250 -18.52 -16.89 5.87
N GLY A 251 -18.59 -17.58 7.01
CA GLY A 251 -17.51 -18.41 7.54
C GLY A 251 -16.48 -17.66 8.38
N PHE A 252 -16.64 -16.35 8.59
CA PHE A 252 -15.74 -15.59 9.45
C PHE A 252 -15.81 -16.05 10.91
N GLU A 253 -14.66 -16.45 11.47
CA GLU A 253 -14.51 -16.79 12.89
C GLU A 253 -13.49 -15.86 13.55
N GLY A 254 -13.90 -15.18 14.64
CA GLY A 254 -13.04 -14.30 15.42
C GLY A 254 -13.62 -12.92 15.71
N ASP A 255 -12.77 -12.01 16.18
CA ASP A 255 -13.14 -10.63 16.49
C ASP A 255 -13.06 -9.78 15.22
N MET A 256 -14.07 -8.96 14.91
CA MET A 256 -14.04 -8.14 13.68
C MET A 256 -12.90 -7.12 13.71
N VAL A 257 -12.81 -6.36 14.80
CA VAL A 257 -11.77 -5.35 15.01
C VAL A 257 -11.22 -5.47 16.42
N LYS A 258 -9.90 -5.57 16.54
CA LYS A 258 -9.22 -5.69 17.83
C LYS A 258 -7.98 -4.80 17.91
N SER A 259 -7.63 -4.31 19.10
CA SER A 259 -6.31 -3.72 19.29
C SER A 259 -5.20 -4.77 19.10
N LYS A 260 -4.05 -4.35 18.57
CA LYS A 260 -2.95 -5.26 18.29
C LYS A 260 -2.45 -5.92 19.58
N GLY A 261 -2.43 -7.25 19.58
CA GLY A 261 -2.02 -8.04 20.75
C GLY A 261 -3.07 -8.14 21.85
N ALA A 262 -4.30 -7.64 21.63
CA ALA A 262 -5.37 -7.69 22.62
C ALA A 262 -5.59 -9.13 23.15
N PRO A 263 -5.54 -9.35 24.47
CA PRO A 263 -5.70 -10.68 25.05
C PRO A 263 -7.09 -11.24 24.78
N GLU A 264 -7.19 -12.56 24.76
CA GLU A 264 -8.48 -13.24 24.69
C GLU A 264 -9.19 -13.23 26.03
N GLY A 265 -10.51 -13.06 25.98
CA GLY A 265 -11.38 -13.23 27.14
C GLY A 265 -12.15 -11.96 27.51
N ASP A 266 -12.70 -11.99 28.72
CA ASP A 266 -13.50 -10.92 29.28
C ASP A 266 -12.60 -9.91 30.02
N TYR A 267 -12.62 -8.64 29.59
CA TYR A 267 -11.80 -7.56 30.17
C TYR A 267 -12.24 -7.17 31.58
N MET A 268 -13.31 -7.78 32.08
CA MET A 268 -13.70 -7.77 33.49
C MET A 268 -12.71 -8.50 34.40
N SER A 269 -12.03 -9.55 33.90
CA SER A 269 -11.24 -10.48 34.72
C SER A 269 -9.77 -10.58 34.32
N LEU A 270 -9.37 -9.88 33.25
CA LEU A 270 -8.00 -9.94 32.74
C LEU A 270 -7.08 -9.00 33.53
N ILE A 271 -6.03 -9.60 34.10
CA ILE A 271 -5.03 -8.92 34.95
C ILE A 271 -3.65 -8.87 34.26
N SER A 272 -3.48 -9.55 33.11
CA SER A 272 -2.17 -9.75 32.48
C SER A 272 -1.71 -8.52 31.65
N PRO A 273 -0.45 -8.07 31.77
CA PRO A 273 0.04 -6.75 31.31
C PRO A 273 0.59 -6.69 29.87
N ALA A 274 0.55 -7.77 29.10
CA ALA A 274 1.08 -7.73 27.73
C ALA A 274 0.04 -7.16 26.77
N SER A 275 0.43 -6.15 25.98
CA SER A 275 -0.31 -5.60 24.82
C SER A 275 -1.42 -4.57 25.09
N GLU A 276 -1.30 -3.73 26.12
CA GLU A 276 -2.18 -2.55 26.23
C GLU A 276 -1.92 -1.57 25.09
N SER A 277 -2.99 -1.21 24.36
CA SER A 277 -2.97 -0.15 23.36
C SER A 277 -3.16 1.22 23.99
N ASN A 278 -2.58 2.25 23.38
CA ASN A 278 -2.82 3.64 23.75
C ASN A 278 -3.09 4.53 22.53
N GLY A 279 -4.10 5.40 22.60
CA GLY A 279 -4.36 6.38 21.55
C GLY A 279 -4.94 5.76 20.28
N ILE A 280 -5.98 4.94 20.42
CA ILE A 280 -6.80 4.50 19.28
C ILE A 280 -8.01 5.44 19.18
N PHE A 281 -8.11 6.16 18.07
CA PHE A 281 -9.17 7.13 17.80
C PHE A 281 -10.03 6.60 16.64
N ILE A 282 -11.32 6.35 16.88
CA ILE A 282 -12.22 5.80 15.86
C ILE A 282 -13.51 6.63 15.79
N ARG A 283 -13.85 7.10 14.59
CA ARG A 283 -15.06 7.90 14.35
C ARG A 283 -15.93 7.35 13.23
N ASN A 284 -17.25 7.38 13.45
CA ASN A 284 -18.30 7.11 12.45
C ASN A 284 -18.30 5.68 11.86
N MET A 285 -17.64 4.72 12.50
CA MET A 285 -17.51 3.34 12.01
C MET A 285 -18.80 2.54 12.22
N THR A 286 -19.14 1.68 11.26
CA THR A 286 -20.19 0.67 11.43
C THR A 286 -19.61 -0.72 11.17
N LEU A 287 -19.80 -1.63 12.13
CA LEU A 287 -19.40 -3.04 12.05
C LEU A 287 -20.65 -3.92 12.01
N PHE A 288 -20.73 -4.83 11.04
CA PHE A 288 -21.82 -5.79 10.87
C PHE A 288 -21.28 -7.22 10.93
N GLY A 289 -21.60 -7.97 11.98
CA GLY A 289 -21.15 -9.36 12.11
C GLY A 289 -21.93 -10.36 11.26
N GLY A 290 -22.99 -9.94 10.58
CA GLY A 290 -23.79 -10.79 9.69
C GLY A 290 -24.68 -11.82 10.41
N TRP A 291 -24.60 -11.93 11.74
CA TRP A 291 -25.45 -12.82 12.52
C TRP A 291 -26.89 -12.30 12.56
N ILE A 292 -27.78 -13.01 11.89
CA ILE A 292 -29.22 -12.83 12.06
C ILE A 292 -29.61 -13.78 13.19
N SER A 293 -30.39 -13.32 14.15
CA SER A 293 -30.75 -14.05 15.39
C SER A 293 -31.65 -15.28 15.16
N ASP A 294 -31.47 -16.00 14.06
CA ASP A 294 -32.09 -17.28 13.74
C ASP A 294 -31.02 -18.35 13.47
N GLU A 295 -31.31 -19.61 13.79
CA GLU A 295 -30.41 -20.74 13.51
C GLU A 295 -30.26 -21.03 12.00
N LEU A 296 -30.92 -20.25 11.14
CA LEU A 296 -30.99 -20.41 9.69
C LEU A 296 -29.81 -19.76 8.96
N THR A 297 -28.98 -18.97 9.64
CA THR A 297 -27.74 -18.39 9.10
C THR A 297 -26.48 -18.93 9.79
N PRO A 298 -26.24 -20.27 9.77
CA PRO A 298 -25.13 -20.90 10.47
C PRO A 298 -23.75 -20.40 10.01
N SER A 299 -23.66 -19.82 8.81
CA SER A 299 -22.43 -19.28 8.23
C SER A 299 -21.84 -18.10 9.01
N TYR A 300 -22.59 -17.43 9.87
CA TYR A 300 -22.10 -16.25 10.64
C TYR A 300 -21.94 -16.51 12.13
N THR A 301 -21.94 -17.79 12.51
CA THR A 301 -21.89 -18.19 13.92
C THR A 301 -20.50 -18.06 14.55
N GLY A 302 -19.46 -17.76 13.77
CA GLY A 302 -18.08 -17.62 14.24
C GLY A 302 -17.69 -16.23 14.77
N VAL A 303 -18.51 -15.19 14.53
CA VAL A 303 -18.13 -13.81 14.90
C VAL A 303 -18.23 -13.62 16.41
N ARG A 304 -17.07 -13.55 17.07
CA ARG A 304 -16.92 -13.46 18.52
C ARG A 304 -17.23 -12.05 19.01
N ASP A 305 -16.29 -11.11 18.92
CA ASP A 305 -16.55 -9.73 19.35
C ASP A 305 -16.59 -8.77 18.14
N GLY A 306 -17.42 -7.74 18.22
CA GLY A 306 -17.45 -6.68 17.20
C GLY A 306 -16.23 -5.78 17.32
N LEU A 307 -16.11 -5.07 18.44
CA LEU A 307 -14.98 -4.20 18.73
C LEU A 307 -14.33 -4.57 20.07
N ARG A 308 -13.05 -4.94 20.02
CA ARG A 308 -12.26 -5.35 21.19
C ARG A 308 -11.04 -4.45 21.38
N LEU A 309 -11.04 -3.58 22.38
CA LEU A 309 -9.93 -2.67 22.64
C LEU A 309 -9.42 -2.85 24.07
N PHE A 310 -8.19 -3.36 24.18
CA PHE A 310 -7.50 -3.55 25.45
C PHE A 310 -6.47 -2.44 25.70
N GLY A 311 -6.75 -1.51 26.61
CA GLY A 311 -5.84 -0.40 26.95
C GLY A 311 -6.55 0.90 27.34
N VAL A 312 -5.85 2.03 27.19
CA VAL A 312 -6.26 3.36 27.70
C VAL A 312 -6.16 4.45 26.61
N GLN A 313 -6.73 5.64 26.86
CA GLN A 313 -6.75 6.77 25.91
C GLN A 313 -7.39 6.45 24.55
N ASN A 314 -8.42 5.62 24.56
CA ASN A 314 -9.18 5.37 23.35
C ASN A 314 -10.31 6.41 23.26
N ASP A 315 -10.48 7.04 22.10
CA ASP A 315 -11.59 7.96 21.80
C ASP A 315 -12.46 7.31 20.72
N LEU A 316 -13.64 6.87 21.13
CA LEU A 316 -14.61 6.22 20.25
C LEU A 316 -15.82 7.12 20.11
N ASP A 317 -16.17 7.44 18.87
CA ASP A 317 -17.28 8.35 18.61
C ASP A 317 -18.17 7.89 17.45
N ASN A 318 -19.46 7.80 17.71
CA ASN A 318 -20.49 7.44 16.72
C ASN A 318 -20.20 6.10 16.03
N ILE A 319 -19.81 5.09 16.81
CA ILE A 319 -19.58 3.73 16.34
C ILE A 319 -20.86 2.91 16.50
N LYS A 320 -21.15 2.04 15.54
CA LYS A 320 -22.25 1.08 15.60
C LYS A 320 -21.72 -0.32 15.41
N VAL A 321 -22.07 -1.24 16.31
CA VAL A 321 -21.82 -2.68 16.18
C VAL A 321 -23.15 -3.39 16.11
N LEU A 322 -23.35 -4.19 15.07
CA LEU A 322 -24.63 -4.78 14.72
C LEU A 322 -24.44 -6.27 14.40
N ASN A 323 -25.38 -7.12 14.81
CA ASN A 323 -25.47 -8.51 14.35
C ASN A 323 -24.21 -9.33 14.66
N VAL A 324 -23.76 -9.33 15.91
CA VAL A 324 -22.57 -10.07 16.36
C VAL A 324 -23.00 -11.18 17.31
N ARG A 325 -22.42 -12.39 17.20
CA ARG A 325 -22.83 -13.51 18.06
C ARG A 325 -22.31 -13.36 19.50
N GLY A 326 -21.08 -12.91 19.70
CA GLY A 326 -20.57 -12.61 21.05
C GLY A 326 -20.83 -11.15 21.43
N LYS A 327 -19.81 -10.45 21.90
CA LYS A 327 -19.96 -9.12 22.51
C LYS A 327 -19.94 -8.02 21.47
N GLY A 328 -20.78 -7.00 21.66
CA GLY A 328 -20.74 -5.81 20.80
C GLY A 328 -19.41 -5.06 20.98
N TYR A 329 -19.15 -4.65 22.23
CA TYR A 329 -17.99 -3.89 22.64
C TYR A 329 -17.33 -4.56 23.85
N ASN A 330 -16.07 -4.92 23.73
CA ASN A 330 -15.22 -5.42 24.81
C ASN A 330 -14.08 -4.42 25.02
N LEU A 331 -14.32 -3.43 25.88
CA LEU A 331 -13.47 -2.26 26.07
C LEU A 331 -12.87 -2.28 27.47
N GLY A 332 -11.64 -1.79 27.64
CA GLY A 332 -11.05 -1.53 28.95
C GLY A 332 -9.63 -2.06 29.09
N GLY A 333 -9.11 -2.08 30.31
CA GLY A 333 -7.75 -2.53 30.62
C GLY A 333 -7.67 -3.28 31.96
N ARG A 334 -6.46 -3.37 32.51
CA ARG A 334 -6.22 -3.95 33.86
C ARG A 334 -6.73 -3.02 34.97
N SER A 335 -6.78 -3.47 36.22
CA SER A 335 -7.22 -2.68 37.39
C SER A 335 -6.34 -1.46 37.77
N SER A 336 -5.09 -1.36 37.27
CA SER A 336 -4.21 -0.19 37.40
C SER A 336 -3.39 0.10 36.13
N THR A 337 -3.56 1.28 35.51
CA THR A 337 -2.76 1.66 34.31
C THR A 337 -1.25 1.74 34.64
N SER A 338 -0.37 1.17 33.79
CA SER A 338 1.08 1.45 33.87
C SER A 338 1.49 2.67 33.05
N VAL A 339 0.55 3.33 32.39
CA VAL A 339 0.85 4.49 31.56
C VAL A 339 0.69 5.75 32.40
N LYS A 340 1.83 6.32 32.81
CA LYS A 340 1.90 7.44 33.77
C LYS A 340 1.34 8.72 33.15
N GLY A 341 0.38 9.35 33.85
CA GLY A 341 -0.07 10.73 33.56
C GLY A 341 -1.09 10.89 32.42
N MET A 342 -1.88 9.86 32.11
CA MET A 342 -2.71 9.84 30.91
C MET A 342 -4.20 10.10 31.14
N ALA A 343 -4.81 10.77 30.14
CA ALA A 343 -6.22 11.14 30.03
C ALA A 343 -7.18 9.93 30.04
N PRO A 344 -8.44 10.14 30.46
CA PRO A 344 -9.52 9.14 30.39
C PRO A 344 -9.72 8.59 28.96
N SER A 345 -10.29 7.39 28.85
CA SER A 345 -10.85 6.92 27.57
C SER A 345 -12.24 7.50 27.40
N ASP A 346 -12.54 8.05 26.23
CA ASP A 346 -13.81 8.72 25.92
C ASP A 346 -14.63 7.88 24.94
N TYR A 347 -15.85 7.55 25.32
CA TYR A 347 -16.76 6.70 24.56
C TYR A 347 -18.08 7.44 24.33
N SER A 348 -18.29 7.97 23.14
CA SER A 348 -19.46 8.79 22.83
C SER A 348 -20.29 8.24 21.67
N ARG A 349 -21.61 8.30 21.81
CA ARG A 349 -22.57 7.91 20.75
C ARG A 349 -22.37 6.47 20.25
N LEU A 350 -22.00 5.55 21.12
CA LEU A 350 -21.84 4.14 20.74
C LEU A 350 -23.19 3.42 20.73
N ARG A 351 -23.35 2.48 19.79
CA ARG A 351 -24.57 1.70 19.65
C ARG A 351 -24.27 0.23 19.38
N ALA A 352 -24.84 -0.65 20.19
CA ALA A 352 -24.82 -2.09 19.96
C ALA A 352 -26.24 -2.59 19.71
N ASP A 353 -26.49 -3.24 18.57
CA ASP A 353 -27.76 -3.91 18.31
C ASP A 353 -27.55 -5.39 17.99
N TRP A 354 -28.44 -6.26 18.48
CA TRP A 354 -28.46 -7.69 18.15
C TRP A 354 -27.13 -8.39 18.41
N CYS A 355 -26.69 -8.31 19.68
CA CYS A 355 -25.52 -9.03 20.17
C CYS A 355 -25.95 -10.29 20.94
N GLY A 356 -25.38 -11.45 20.63
CA GLY A 356 -25.74 -12.71 21.31
C GLY A 356 -25.21 -12.81 22.76
N GLU A 357 -24.16 -12.07 23.10
CA GLU A 357 -23.70 -11.85 24.48
C GLU A 357 -23.95 -10.39 24.91
N GLU A 358 -23.19 -9.87 25.89
CA GLU A 358 -23.36 -8.50 26.35
C GLU A 358 -23.00 -7.47 25.27
N ALA A 359 -23.80 -6.41 25.15
CA ALA A 359 -23.54 -5.33 24.21
C ALA A 359 -22.28 -4.54 24.58
N PHE A 360 -22.09 -4.23 25.86
CA PHE A 360 -20.94 -3.48 26.35
C PHE A 360 -20.31 -4.15 27.56
N ILE A 361 -18.99 -4.32 27.50
CA ILE A 361 -18.14 -4.61 28.63
C ILE A 361 -17.14 -3.45 28.77
N PHE A 362 -17.07 -2.89 29.96
CA PHE A 362 -16.09 -1.87 30.36
C PHE A 362 -15.17 -2.44 31.45
N GLY A 363 -14.00 -2.95 31.08
CA GLY A 363 -12.94 -3.49 31.95
C GLY A 363 -12.06 -2.43 32.63
N GLY A 364 -11.21 -2.87 33.57
CA GLY A 364 -10.49 -2.07 34.58
C GLY A 364 -9.60 -0.88 34.15
N SER A 365 -9.36 -0.02 35.17
CA SER A 365 -8.53 1.20 35.36
C SER A 365 -8.67 2.47 34.50
N SER A 366 -8.59 3.57 35.27
CA SER A 366 -8.56 5.00 34.99
C SER A 366 -9.68 5.53 34.11
N ASP A 367 -10.71 6.04 34.80
CA ASP A 367 -11.66 7.04 34.32
C ASP A 367 -12.10 6.84 32.85
N SER A 368 -13.07 5.97 32.61
CA SER A 368 -13.72 5.91 31.31
C SER A 368 -14.94 6.82 31.33
N HIS A 369 -15.12 7.65 30.30
CA HIS A 369 -16.29 8.51 30.15
C HIS A 369 -17.17 7.94 29.05
N ALA A 370 -18.44 7.70 29.35
CA ALA A 370 -19.39 7.17 28.40
C ALA A 370 -20.60 8.09 28.25
N ASP A 371 -20.80 8.63 27.05
CA ASP A 371 -21.95 9.48 26.71
C ASP A 371 -22.77 8.87 25.57
N ARG A 372 -24.10 8.98 25.66
CA ARG A 372 -25.06 8.57 24.62
C ARG A 372 -24.88 7.13 24.14
N ILE A 373 -24.70 6.20 25.06
CA ILE A 373 -24.61 4.76 24.76
C ILE A 373 -26.02 4.20 24.56
N LYS A 374 -26.19 3.45 23.46
CA LYS A 374 -27.44 2.80 23.10
C LYS A 374 -27.24 1.30 22.97
N VAL A 375 -28.12 0.54 23.61
CA VAL A 375 -28.18 -0.92 23.46
C VAL A 375 -29.56 -1.28 22.97
N ARG A 376 -29.62 -2.11 21.93
CA ARG A 376 -30.85 -2.72 21.47
C ARG A 376 -30.70 -4.24 21.35
N ASP A 377 -31.66 -4.99 21.90
CA ASP A 377 -31.77 -6.44 21.64
C ASP A 377 -30.45 -7.20 21.86
N ALA A 378 -29.84 -7.03 23.03
CA ALA A 378 -28.54 -7.62 23.37
C ALA A 378 -28.56 -8.34 24.71
N GLY A 379 -27.65 -9.31 24.84
CA GLY A 379 -27.47 -10.14 26.03
C GLY A 379 -28.10 -11.53 25.86
N GLN A 380 -27.44 -12.54 26.40
CA GLN A 380 -28.04 -13.85 26.59
C GLN A 380 -28.99 -13.82 27.80
N LEU A 381 -30.15 -14.48 27.69
CA LEU A 381 -31.07 -14.63 28.82
C LEU A 381 -30.44 -15.52 29.90
N SER A 382 -30.14 -14.94 31.06
CA SER A 382 -29.63 -15.66 32.23
C SER A 382 -30.46 -15.27 33.46
N ASN A 383 -31.05 -16.25 34.14
CA ASN A 383 -31.88 -16.03 35.34
C ASN A 383 -32.95 -14.95 35.16
N ALA A 384 -33.72 -15.01 34.05
CA ALA A 384 -34.76 -14.04 33.69
C ALA A 384 -34.28 -12.60 33.42
N THR A 385 -32.97 -12.37 33.32
CA THR A 385 -32.35 -11.07 33.02
C THR A 385 -31.51 -11.13 31.75
N TYR A 386 -31.47 -10.03 31.00
CA TYR A 386 -30.55 -9.84 29.88
C TYR A 386 -29.43 -8.92 30.35
N LYS A 387 -28.19 -9.43 30.34
CA LYS A 387 -27.02 -8.61 30.67
C LYS A 387 -26.64 -7.78 29.43
N ALA A 388 -27.07 -6.53 29.41
CA ALA A 388 -26.78 -5.61 28.30
C ALA A 388 -25.43 -4.90 28.45
N ILE A 389 -25.12 -4.44 29.67
CA ILE A 389 -23.91 -3.66 29.98
C ILE A 389 -23.28 -4.25 31.24
N ARG A 390 -21.95 -4.44 31.22
CA ARG A 390 -21.15 -4.87 32.37
C ARG A 390 -19.99 -3.91 32.59
N ILE A 391 -19.69 -3.65 33.86
CA ILE A 391 -18.62 -2.74 34.28
C ILE A 391 -17.72 -3.48 35.27
N GLY A 392 -16.41 -3.47 34.99
CA GLY A 392 -15.35 -4.23 35.66
C GLY A 392 -15.01 -3.69 37.04
N GLN A 393 -14.43 -4.57 37.86
CA GLN A 393 -13.92 -4.17 39.18
C GLN A 393 -12.68 -3.27 39.02
N GLY A 394 -12.61 -2.21 39.84
CA GLY A 394 -11.45 -1.31 39.89
C GLY A 394 -11.37 -0.24 38.79
N GLY A 395 -12.39 -0.09 37.95
CA GLY A 395 -12.54 1.02 37.02
C GLY A 395 -13.61 2.03 37.48
N THR A 396 -13.43 3.31 37.17
CA THR A 396 -14.48 4.33 37.28
C THR A 396 -15.07 4.56 35.89
N LEU A 397 -16.35 4.25 35.71
CA LEU A 397 -17.11 4.65 34.51
C LEU A 397 -17.97 5.87 34.87
N ARG A 398 -17.70 7.01 34.25
CA ARG A 398 -18.57 8.19 34.32
C ARG A 398 -19.52 8.15 33.14
N ALA A 399 -20.80 7.98 33.43
CA ALA A 399 -21.83 7.87 32.41
C ALA A 399 -22.83 9.00 32.51
N ASP A 400 -23.23 9.56 31.37
CA ASP A 400 -24.34 10.53 31.30
C ASP A 400 -25.61 9.83 30.78
N LYS A 401 -25.63 9.46 29.48
CA LYS A 401 -26.84 8.97 28.81
C LYS A 401 -26.72 7.54 28.35
N PHE A 402 -27.37 6.62 29.08
CA PHE A 402 -27.58 5.24 28.66
C PHE A 402 -29.03 5.00 28.27
N HIS A 403 -29.23 4.35 27.12
CA HIS A 403 -30.53 3.89 26.67
C HIS A 403 -30.41 2.41 26.30
N VAL A 404 -31.02 1.55 27.13
CA VAL A 404 -31.10 0.11 26.87
C VAL A 404 -32.54 -0.23 26.52
N TRP A 405 -32.73 -0.87 25.37
CA TRP A 405 -34.03 -1.36 24.93
C TRP A 405 -33.93 -2.82 24.50
N ASN A 406 -34.60 -3.71 25.23
CA ASN A 406 -34.82 -5.08 24.76
C ASN A 406 -36.28 -5.22 24.32
N SER A 407 -36.48 -5.53 23.05
CA SER A 407 -37.75 -6.02 22.54
C SER A 407 -37.91 -7.49 22.92
N SER A 408 -39.15 -7.99 23.00
CA SER A 408 -39.40 -9.42 23.23
C SER A 408 -38.87 -10.34 22.13
N THR A 409 -38.28 -9.78 21.06
CA THR A 409 -37.57 -10.50 19.99
C THR A 409 -36.10 -10.74 20.28
N ALA A 410 -35.52 -10.15 21.34
CA ALA A 410 -34.26 -10.65 21.93
C ALA A 410 -34.35 -12.12 22.39
N LYS A 411 -35.56 -12.68 22.42
CA LYS A 411 -35.91 -14.04 22.89
C LYS A 411 -35.44 -15.20 22.01
N TRP A 412 -34.97 -14.97 20.80
CA TRP A 412 -34.54 -16.10 19.98
C TRP A 412 -33.04 -16.29 20.12
N ILE A 413 -32.71 -17.28 20.96
CA ILE A 413 -31.51 -18.15 20.96
C ILE A 413 -30.59 -18.00 22.18
N CYS A 414 -30.90 -18.80 23.21
CA CYS A 414 -30.01 -19.90 23.57
C CYS A 414 -30.89 -21.15 23.75
N PRO A 415 -30.46 -22.37 23.36
CA PRO A 415 -31.30 -23.54 23.52
C PRO A 415 -31.47 -23.83 25.02
N TYR A 416 -32.65 -24.29 25.41
CA TYR A 416 -33.01 -24.77 26.74
C TYR A 416 -33.21 -23.73 27.87
N ILE A 417 -34.46 -23.28 28.05
CA ILE A 417 -35.35 -23.68 29.18
C ILE A 417 -36.50 -22.67 29.28
N SER A 418 -37.72 -23.21 29.34
CA SER A 418 -38.97 -22.48 29.53
C SER A 418 -39.00 -21.71 30.86
N ARG A 419 -39.36 -20.42 30.82
CA ARG A 419 -40.56 -19.83 31.45
C ARG A 419 -40.41 -18.31 31.58
N ARG A 420 -41.54 -17.62 31.39
CA ARG A 420 -41.73 -16.18 31.57
C ARG A 420 -41.30 -15.74 32.97
N ILE A 421 -40.60 -14.60 33.06
CA ILE A 421 -40.78 -13.49 34.03
C ILE A 421 -39.89 -12.34 33.52
N PHE A 422 -40.41 -11.11 33.52
CA PHE A 422 -39.67 -9.90 33.16
C PHE A 422 -39.05 -9.30 34.43
N SER A 423 -37.73 -9.17 34.50
CA SER A 423 -37.08 -8.24 35.43
C SER A 423 -35.97 -7.47 34.74
N LEU A 424 -36.11 -6.15 34.74
CA LEU A 424 -35.09 -5.19 34.34
C LEU A 424 -34.22 -4.92 35.58
N THR A 425 -33.02 -5.48 35.65
CA THR A 425 -32.06 -5.13 36.72
C THR A 425 -30.99 -4.22 36.14
N VAL A 426 -31.14 -2.91 36.35
CA VAL A 426 -30.04 -1.95 36.20
C VAL A 426 -29.28 -1.94 37.51
N ALA A 427 -28.17 -2.69 37.60
CA ALA A 427 -27.28 -2.63 38.75
C ALA A 427 -26.31 -1.45 38.58
N ILE A 428 -26.71 -0.25 39.01
CA ILE A 428 -25.77 0.83 39.30
C ILE A 428 -25.25 0.55 40.72
N ILE A 429 -24.08 -0.07 40.82
CA ILE A 429 -23.33 -0.06 42.08
C ILE A 429 -22.59 1.27 42.12
N SER A 430 -23.13 2.23 42.86
CA SER A 430 -22.35 3.39 43.28
C SER A 430 -21.30 2.90 44.28
N CYS A 431 -20.02 2.96 43.91
CA CYS A 431 -18.95 2.97 44.91
C CYS A 431 -18.56 4.44 45.14
N VAL A 432 -18.64 4.84 46.42
CA VAL A 432 -18.20 6.13 46.97
C VAL A 432 -16.71 6.31 46.75
#